data_AF-A0A4T8THY1-F1
#
_entry.id   AF-A0A4T8THY1-F1
#
_cell.length_a   1.000
_cell.length_b   1.000
_cell.length_c   1.000
_cell.angle_alpha   90.00
_cell.angle_beta   90.00
_cell.angle_gamma   90.00
#
_symmetry.space_group_name_H-M   'P 1'
#
loop_
_entity.id
_entity.type
_entity.pdbx_description
1 polymer ?
#
loop_
_entity_poly.entity_id
_entity_poly.type
_entity_poly.pdbx_seq_one_letter_code
_entity_poly.pdbx_strand_id
1 'polypeptide(L)' 'MNSEGGKPGNVLTVNGNYTGNNGLMTFNATLGGDNSPTDKMNVKGDTQGNSRMSKMHAA' A
#
# COMPACT_ATOMS: atom_id res chain seq x y z
N MET A 1 1.11 8.06 -22.05
CA MET A 1 0.71 7.13 -20.97
C MET A 1 0.50 7.98 -19.74
N ASN A 2 -0.76 8.19 -19.34
CA ASN A 2 -1.10 9.03 -18.19
C ASN A 2 -0.78 8.24 -16.91
N SER A 3 0.16 8.70 -16.10
CA SER A 3 0.59 8.00 -14.90
C SER A 3 -0.43 8.19 -13.78
N GLU A 4 -1.39 7.27 -13.66
CA GLU A 4 -2.36 7.19 -12.56
C GLU A 4 -1.73 6.83 -11.19
N GLY A 5 -0.40 6.76 -11.10
CA GLY A 5 0.34 6.29 -9.92
C GLY A 5 0.29 7.19 -8.67
N GLY A 6 -0.44 8.30 -8.71
CA GLY A 6 -0.58 9.24 -7.59
C GLY A 6 -1.95 9.30 -6.93
N LYS A 7 -2.98 8.63 -7.48
CA LYS A 7 -4.31 8.63 -6.88
C LYS A 7 -4.46 7.47 -5.87
N PRO A 8 -4.85 7.74 -4.61
CA PRO A 8 -5.14 6.68 -3.65
C PRO A 8 -6.30 5.78 -4.08
N GLY A 9 -6.22 4.50 -3.71
CA GLY A 9 -7.29 3.52 -3.90
C GLY A 9 -6.86 2.25 -4.64
N ASN A 10 -5.57 2.10 -4.93
CA ASN A 10 -5.04 0.88 -5.51
C ASN A 10 -5.10 -0.28 -4.51
N VAL A 11 -5.36 -1.49 -4.99
CA VAL A 11 -5.37 -2.69 -4.15
C VAL A 11 -4.36 -3.70 -4.70
N LEU A 12 -3.27 -3.93 -3.97
CA LEU A 12 -2.38 -5.05 -4.22
C LEU A 12 -2.96 -6.30 -3.58
N THR A 13 -3.21 -7.35 -4.37
CA THR A 13 -3.66 -8.65 -3.84
C THR A 13 -2.54 -9.69 -3.97
N VAL A 14 -2.12 -10.25 -2.84
CA VAL A 14 -1.16 -11.37 -2.79
C VAL A 14 -1.95 -12.66 -2.58
N ASN A 15 -2.01 -13.49 -3.62
CA ASN A 15 -2.66 -14.80 -3.59
C ASN A 15 -1.70 -15.86 -3.00
N GLY A 16 -1.29 -15.67 -1.74
CA GLY A 16 -0.35 -16.53 -1.02
C GLY A 16 0.26 -15.81 0.18
N ASN A 17 1.40 -16.31 0.65
CA ASN A 17 2.13 -15.71 1.76
C ASN A 17 2.94 -14.48 1.30
N TYR A 18 3.13 -13.51 2.19
CA TYR A 18 3.99 -12.35 1.98
C TYR A 18 5.14 -12.36 2.99
N THR A 19 6.38 -12.30 2.50
CA THR A 19 7.58 -12.15 3.34
C THR A 19 8.23 -10.80 3.05
N GLY A 20 8.24 -9.92 4.05
CA GLY A 20 8.97 -8.67 4.00
C GLY A 20 10.46 -8.89 4.22
N ASN A 21 11.29 -8.31 3.35
CA ASN A 21 12.75 -8.36 3.45
C ASN A 21 13.36 -6.94 3.50
N ASN A 22 12.90 -6.14 4.48
CA ASN A 22 13.34 -4.77 4.75
C ASN A 22 13.14 -3.78 3.58
N GLY A 23 12.37 -4.16 2.56
CA GLY A 23 12.01 -3.32 1.43
C GLY A 23 11.09 -2.16 1.82
N LEU A 24 11.10 -1.10 1.01
CA LEU A 24 10.20 0.04 1.17
C LEU A 24 8.96 -0.14 0.28
N MET A 25 7.79 -0.16 0.90
CA MET A 25 6.51 -0.08 0.21
C MET A 25 5.99 1.34 0.28
N THR A 26 5.44 1.82 -0.83
CA THR A 26 4.87 3.16 -0.93
C THR A 26 3.37 3.06 -1.12
N PHE A 27 2.62 3.74 -0.26
CA PHE A 27 1.16 3.82 -0.32
C PHE A 27 0.73 5.26 -0.57
N ASN A 28 -0.18 5.47 -1.51
CA ASN A 28 -0.85 6.75 -1.68
C ASN A 28 -2.03 6.86 -0.71
N ALA A 29 -2.22 8.03 -0.08
CA ALA A 29 -3.37 8.28 0.78
C ALA A 29 -3.76 9.77 0.82
N THR A 30 -5.04 10.09 0.71
CA THR A 30 -5.55 11.40 1.11
C THR A 30 -5.65 11.43 2.65
N LEU A 31 -5.36 12.55 3.33
CA LEU A 31 -5.56 12.64 4.79
C LEU A 31 -6.81 13.45 5.10
N GLY A 32 -7.77 12.83 5.77
CA GLY A 32 -9.02 13.48 6.15
C GLY A 32 -9.82 12.73 7.22
N GLY A 33 -9.24 11.72 7.86
CA GLY A 33 -9.90 10.84 8.84
C GLY A 33 -10.02 9.39 8.38
N ASP A 34 -10.75 8.58 9.12
CA ASP A 34 -10.78 7.11 8.94
C ASP A 34 -11.30 6.66 7.57
N ASN A 35 -12.17 7.46 6.95
CA ASN A 35 -12.76 7.18 5.64
C ASN A 35 -11.89 7.67 4.47
N SER A 36 -10.67 8.12 4.73
CA SER A 36 -9.82 8.68 3.68
C SER A 36 -9.42 7.60 2.67
N PRO A 37 -9.46 7.92 1.36
CA PRO A 37 -8.92 7.04 0.34
C PRO A 37 -7.45 6.72 0.60
N THR A 38 -7.12 5.43 0.64
CA THR A 38 -5.76 4.92 0.76
C THR A 38 -5.59 3.69 -0.12
N ASP A 39 -4.38 3.50 -0.64
CA ASP A 39 -3.96 2.23 -1.21
C ASP A 39 -4.02 1.13 -0.13
N LYS A 40 -4.23 -0.12 -0.56
CA LYS A 40 -4.39 -1.30 0.30
C LYS A 40 -3.57 -2.47 -0.20
N MET A 41 -3.14 -3.32 0.73
CA MET A 41 -2.55 -4.62 0.43
C MET A 41 -3.36 -5.72 1.12
N ASN A 42 -3.87 -6.66 0.33
CA ASN A 42 -4.63 -7.82 0.78
C ASN A 42 -3.79 -9.08 0.58
N VAL A 43 -3.39 -9.74 1.66
CA VAL A 43 -2.62 -10.99 1.63
C VAL A 43 -3.54 -12.12 2.04
N LYS A 44 -3.70 -13.14 1.18
CA LYS A 44 -4.61 -14.28 1.43
C LYS A 44 -3.99 -15.39 2.27
N GLY A 45 -2.68 -15.31 2.54
CA GLY A 45 -1.95 -16.24 3.40
C GLY A 45 -1.23 -15.50 4.54
N ASP A 46 -0.14 -16.09 5.02
CA ASP A 46 0.61 -15.57 6.16
C ASP A 46 1.48 -14.37 5.78
N THR A 47 1.71 -13.49 6.76
CA THR A 47 2.66 -12.38 6.65
C THR A 47 3.81 -12.58 7.65
N GLN A 48 5.04 -12.37 7.20
CA GLN A 48 6.23 -12.50 8.04
C GLN A 48 7.35 -11.55 7.59
N GLY A 49 8.40 -11.40 8.41
CA GLY A 49 9.54 -10.53 8.12
C GLY A 49 9.24 -9.04 8.34
N ASN A 50 10.05 -8.16 7.73
CA ASN A 50 9.98 -6.71 7.95
C ASN A 50 9.74 -5.96 6.64
N SER A 51 8.87 -4.96 6.66
CA SER A 51 8.69 -4.02 5.56
C SER A 51 8.67 -2.61 6.11
N ARG A 52 9.29 -1.68 5.38
CA ARG A 52 9.18 -0.25 5.68
C ARG A 52 8.04 0.32 4.86
N MET A 53 7.30 1.25 5.44
CA MET A 53 6.18 1.89 4.78
C MET A 53 6.51 3.36 4.63
N SER A 54 6.32 3.90 3.43
CA SER A 54 6.30 5.33 3.17
C SER A 54 4.98 5.73 2.56
N LYS A 55 4.65 6.99 2.78
CA LYS A 55 3.50 7.62 2.16
C LYS A 55 3.96 8.41 0.94
N MET A 56 3.27 8.26 -0.20
CA MET A 56 3.30 9.26 -1.28
C MET A 56 2.04 10.13 -1.22
N HIS A 57 2.27 11.45 -1.14
CA HIS A 57 1.31 12.56 -1.23
C HIS A 57 0.18 12.61 -0.18
N ALA A 58 0.20 13.64 0.67
CA ALA A 58 -1.00 14.18 1.33
C ALA A 58 -1.40 15.42 0.52
N ALA A 59 -2.62 15.44 -0.02
CA ALA A 59 -3.23 16.71 -0.39
C ALA A 59 -3.53 17.51 0.89
#